data_AF-A0A1W9J7V3-F1
#
_entry.id   AF-A0A1W9J7V3-F1
#
_cell.length_a   1.000
_cell.length_b   1.000
_cell.length_c   1.000
_cell.angle_alpha   90.00
_cell.angle_beta   90.00
_cell.angle_gamma   90.00
#
_symmetry.space_group_name_H-M   'P 1'
#
loop_
_entity.id
_entity.type
_entity.pdbx_description
1 polymer ?
#
loop_
_entity_poly.entity_id
_entity_poly.type
_entity_poly.pdbx_seq_one_letter_code
_entity_poly.pdbx_strand_id
1 'polypeptide(L)'
;MIPRVISYYGRPLRSVCPFCGATFMKFPSGIQRFLQRCSDDVLSFDVFLRLVFIATFFGITWFAALSGALPDPIISIAAFGTVLIGTLALAELSYQCVEQLAVKLNHESNYYWAALVLAAVIIANARHDLIFFIIILFLAMSIRGIFAGLAQASKK
;
A
#
# COMPACT_ATOMS: atom_id res chain seq x y z
N MET A 1 6.15 -32.28 30.44
CA MET A 1 7.43 -31.85 29.83
C MET A 1 7.20 -30.52 29.13
N ILE A 2 8.00 -29.50 29.46
CA ILE A 2 7.75 -28.09 29.11
C ILE A 2 8.53 -27.74 27.83
N PRO A 3 7.90 -27.13 26.80
CA PRO A 3 8.60 -26.74 25.57
C PRO A 3 9.74 -25.76 25.88
N ARG A 4 10.93 -25.99 25.32
CA ARG A 4 12.07 -25.07 25.42
C ARG A 4 11.80 -23.84 24.57
N VAL A 5 11.53 -22.73 25.23
CA VAL A 5 11.36 -21.41 24.63
C VAL A 5 12.73 -20.74 24.62
N ILE A 6 13.24 -20.40 23.43
CA ILE A 6 14.43 -19.54 23.32
C ILE A 6 13.95 -18.09 23.48
N SER A 7 14.20 -17.51 24.65
CA SER A 7 13.89 -16.11 24.95
C SER A 7 15.16 -15.26 24.80
N TYR A 8 15.06 -14.17 24.04
CA TYR A 8 15.99 -13.04 24.13
C TYR A 8 15.21 -11.93 24.85
N TYR A 9 15.76 -11.39 25.95
CA TYR A 9 15.10 -10.36 26.76
C TYR A 9 13.68 -10.74 27.25
N GLY A 10 13.49 -11.99 27.68
CA GLY A 10 12.22 -12.42 28.28
C GLY A 10 11.03 -12.52 27.31
N ARG A 11 11.24 -12.35 25.99
CA ARG A 11 10.20 -12.55 24.97
C ARG A 11 10.52 -13.78 24.11
N PRO A 12 9.58 -14.73 23.93
CA PRO A 12 9.76 -15.86 23.04
C PRO A 12 9.89 -15.36 21.60
N LEU A 13 11.02 -15.61 20.94
CA LEU A 13 11.23 -15.23 19.53
C LEU A 13 10.93 -16.37 18.56
N ARG A 14 11.00 -17.63 19.02
CA ARG A 14 10.69 -18.84 18.26
C ARG A 14 10.21 -19.94 19.20
N SER A 15 9.17 -20.68 18.83
CA SER A 15 8.86 -21.99 19.43
C SER A 15 9.56 -23.07 18.61
N VAL A 16 10.37 -23.91 19.27
CA VAL A 16 11.11 -25.00 18.64
C VAL A 16 10.50 -26.33 19.05
N CYS A 17 10.22 -27.21 18.09
CA CYS A 17 9.82 -28.58 18.37
C CYS A 17 10.92 -29.31 19.16
N PRO A 18 10.62 -29.90 20.32
CA PRO A 18 11.61 -30.70 21.03
C PRO A 18 11.93 -32.04 20.35
N PHE A 19 11.11 -32.52 19.39
CA PHE A 19 11.30 -33.80 18.72
C PHE A 19 12.04 -33.70 17.38
N CYS A 20 11.78 -32.67 16.58
CA CYS A 20 12.35 -32.53 15.24
C CYS A 20 13.15 -31.23 15.01
N GLY A 21 13.28 -30.37 16.02
CA GLY A 21 13.96 -29.07 15.89
C GLY A 21 13.25 -28.08 14.96
N ALA A 22 12.09 -28.41 14.42
CA ALA A 22 11.32 -27.52 13.55
C ALA A 22 10.83 -26.29 14.32
N THR A 23 11.06 -25.10 13.76
CA THR A 23 10.56 -23.84 14.31
C THR A 23 9.11 -23.64 13.89
N PHE A 24 8.17 -23.56 14.84
CA PHE A 24 6.73 -23.56 14.52
C PHE A 24 6.11 -22.19 14.39
N MET A 25 6.65 -21.14 15.00
CA MET A 25 6.12 -19.78 14.83
C MET A 25 7.21 -18.72 14.90
N LYS A 26 7.26 -17.87 13.87
CA LYS A 26 8.01 -16.62 13.85
C LYS A 26 7.12 -15.59 14.53
N PHE A 27 7.48 -15.13 15.74
CA PHE A 27 6.70 -14.08 16.38
C PHE A 27 6.85 -12.80 15.57
N PRO A 28 5.74 -12.14 15.16
CA PRO A 28 5.83 -10.94 14.35
C PRO A 28 6.56 -9.85 15.15
N SER A 29 7.56 -9.24 14.52
CA SER A 29 8.29 -8.10 15.10
C SER A 29 7.32 -6.93 15.37
N GLY A 30 7.72 -5.97 16.22
CA GLY A 30 6.86 -4.81 16.51
C GLY A 30 6.43 -4.05 15.25
N ILE A 31 7.32 -3.95 14.26
CA ILE A 31 7.06 -3.36 12.94
C ILE A 31 6.09 -4.25 12.15
N GLN A 32 6.28 -5.57 12.16
CA GLN A 32 5.38 -6.50 11.49
C GLN A 32 3.97 -6.47 12.09
N ARG A 33 3.83 -6.27 13.41
CA ARG A 33 2.52 -6.07 14.07
C ARG A 33 1.87 -4.74 13.70
N PHE A 34 2.67 -3.68 13.51
CA PHE A 34 2.17 -2.38 13.05
C PHE A 34 1.68 -2.46 11.60
N LEU A 35 2.43 -3.13 10.74
CA LEU A 35 2.03 -3.40 9.35
C LEU A 35 0.82 -4.33 9.26
N GLN A 36 0.77 -5.40 10.07
CA GLN A 36 -0.40 -6.29 10.13
C GLN A 36 -1.68 -5.55 10.55
N ARG A 37 -1.59 -4.62 11.52
CA ARG A 37 -2.74 -3.76 11.84
C ARG A 37 -3.22 -3.02 10.60
N CYS A 38 -2.30 -2.34 9.89
CA CYS A 38 -2.63 -1.63 8.65
C CYS A 38 -3.23 -2.54 7.55
N SER A 39 -3.03 -3.86 7.63
CA SER A 39 -3.56 -4.86 6.70
C SER A 39 -4.88 -5.52 7.12
N ASP A 40 -5.31 -5.41 8.39
CA ASP A 40 -6.48 -6.14 8.93
C ASP A 40 -7.85 -5.53 8.52
N ASP A 41 -7.88 -4.40 7.82
CA ASP A 41 -9.14 -3.88 7.29
C ASP A 41 -9.63 -4.76 6.14
N VAL A 42 -10.89 -5.19 6.22
CA VAL A 42 -11.63 -5.85 5.14
C VAL A 42 -11.40 -5.04 3.87
N LEU A 43 -10.78 -5.66 2.85
CA LEU A 43 -10.46 -5.03 1.56
C LEU A 43 -11.75 -4.50 0.93
N SER A 44 -12.06 -3.23 1.17
CA SER A 44 -13.27 -2.60 0.67
C SER A 44 -12.93 -1.79 -0.57
N PHE A 45 -13.55 -2.18 -1.68
CA PHE A 45 -13.41 -1.48 -2.96
C PHE A 45 -14.05 -0.08 -2.94
N ASP A 46 -14.77 0.27 -1.87
CA ASP A 46 -15.47 1.54 -1.69
C ASP A 46 -14.52 2.74 -1.65
N VAL A 47 -13.38 2.63 -0.96
CA VAL A 47 -12.39 3.72 -0.91
C VAL A 47 -11.79 3.99 -2.29
N PHE A 48 -11.48 2.93 -3.04
CA PHE A 48 -11.00 3.05 -4.41
C PHE A 48 -12.06 3.70 -5.32
N LEU A 49 -13.32 3.25 -5.26
CA LEU A 49 -14.41 3.82 -6.04
C LEU A 49 -14.62 5.31 -5.76
N ARG A 50 -14.54 5.73 -4.49
CA ARG A 50 -14.62 7.15 -4.11
C ARG A 50 -13.47 7.96 -4.70
N LEU A 51 -12.23 7.45 -4.61
CA LEU A 51 -11.06 8.12 -5.19
C LEU A 51 -11.18 8.26 -6.70
N VAL A 52 -11.62 7.20 -7.40
CA VAL A 52 -11.84 7.22 -8.85
C VAL A 52 -12.93 8.22 -9.22
N PHE A 53 -14.04 8.25 -8.48
CA PHE A 53 -15.12 9.19 -8.74
C PHE A 53 -14.64 10.64 -8.62
N ILE A 54 -13.89 10.95 -7.55
CA ILE A 54 -13.33 12.29 -7.33
C ILE A 54 -12.30 12.63 -8.42
N ALA A 55 -11.39 11.71 -8.77
CA ALA A 55 -10.41 11.91 -9.83
C ALA A 55 -11.09 12.18 -11.19
N THR A 56 -12.17 11.43 -11.48
CA THR A 56 -12.95 11.59 -12.71
C THR A 56 -13.65 12.95 -12.73
N PHE A 57 -14.22 13.39 -11.60
CA PHE A 57 -14.82 14.72 -11.48
C PHE A 57 -13.80 15.83 -11.78
N PHE A 58 -12.60 15.76 -11.19
CA PHE A 58 -11.54 16.72 -11.49
C PHE A 58 -11.08 16.62 -12.95
N GLY A 59 -10.99 15.41 -13.52
CA GLY A 59 -10.62 15.20 -14.92
C GLY A 59 -11.62 15.80 -15.91
N ILE A 60 -12.93 15.62 -15.67
CA ILE A 60 -13.99 16.26 -16.45
C ILE A 60 -13.91 17.78 -16.30
N THR A 61 -13.70 18.27 -15.08
CA THR A 61 -13.55 19.71 -14.80
C THR A 61 -12.34 20.29 -15.53
N TRP A 62 -11.21 19.59 -15.57
CA TRP A 62 -10.05 19.96 -16.37
C TRP A 62 -10.46 20.03 -17.83
N PHE A 63 -11.01 18.95 -18.38
CA PHE A 63 -11.39 18.88 -19.79
C PHE A 63 -12.33 20.02 -20.21
N ALA A 64 -13.33 20.33 -19.38
CA ALA A 64 -14.25 21.45 -19.58
C ALA A 64 -13.56 22.82 -19.45
N ALA A 65 -12.57 22.95 -18.58
CA ALA A 65 -11.80 24.18 -18.46
C ALA A 65 -10.87 24.37 -19.66
N LEU A 66 -10.34 23.29 -20.23
CA LEU A 66 -9.49 23.31 -21.43
C LEU A 66 -10.25 23.72 -22.69
N SER A 67 -11.56 23.45 -22.75
CA SER A 67 -12.42 23.91 -23.86
C SER A 67 -12.75 25.40 -23.79
N GLY A 68 -12.19 26.14 -22.84
CA GLY A 68 -12.41 27.57 -22.66
C GLY A 68 -13.71 27.92 -21.95
N ALA A 69 -14.42 26.93 -21.40
CA ALA A 69 -15.67 27.15 -20.68
C ALA A 69 -15.47 27.65 -19.23
N LEU A 70 -14.25 27.62 -18.69
CA LEU A 70 -13.93 28.04 -17.32
C LEU A 70 -12.68 28.93 -17.23
N PRO A 71 -12.58 29.78 -16.20
CA PRO A 71 -11.39 30.60 -15.90
C PRO A 71 -10.08 29.80 -15.76
N ASP A 72 -8.97 30.39 -16.20
CA ASP A 72 -7.59 29.84 -16.11
C ASP A 72 -7.17 29.27 -14.73
N PRO A 73 -7.47 29.91 -13.57
CA PRO A 73 -7.07 29.32 -12.29
C PRO A 73 -7.74 27.96 -12.04
N ILE A 74 -8.94 27.74 -12.58
CA ILE A 74 -9.67 26.48 -12.42
C ILE A 74 -9.01 25.36 -13.22
N ILE A 75 -8.38 25.66 -14.37
CA ILE A 75 -7.61 24.69 -15.15
C ILE A 75 -6.49 24.11 -14.28
N SER A 76 -5.71 24.96 -13.62
CA SER A 76 -4.56 24.53 -12.81
C SER A 76 -4.97 23.71 -11.57
N ILE A 77 -6.07 24.08 -10.92
CA ILE A 77 -6.60 23.38 -9.74
C ILE A 77 -7.18 22.03 -10.15
N ALA A 78 -7.99 22.01 -11.20
CA ALA A 78 -8.52 20.76 -11.75
C ALA A 78 -7.39 19.84 -12.17
N ALA A 79 -6.34 20.42 -12.74
CA ALA A 79 -5.17 19.70 -13.16
C ALA A 79 -4.43 18.99 -12.06
N PHE A 80 -4.07 19.76 -11.05
CA PHE A 80 -3.42 19.24 -9.88
C PHE A 80 -4.29 18.20 -9.16
N GLY A 81 -5.60 18.45 -9.06
CA GLY A 81 -6.57 17.53 -8.46
C GLY A 81 -6.63 16.19 -9.18
N THR A 82 -6.69 16.17 -10.51
CA THR A 82 -6.71 14.92 -11.30
C THR A 82 -5.44 14.10 -11.08
N VAL A 83 -4.26 14.75 -11.12
CA VAL A 83 -2.98 14.05 -10.96
C VAL A 83 -2.82 13.51 -9.53
N LEU A 84 -3.08 14.35 -8.52
CA LEU A 84 -2.90 13.98 -7.12
C LEU A 84 -3.88 12.89 -6.70
N ILE A 85 -5.17 13.02 -7.03
CA ILE A 85 -6.17 12.03 -6.63
C ILE A 85 -6.07 10.78 -7.50
N GLY A 86 -5.73 10.92 -8.79
CA GLY A 86 -5.47 9.80 -9.68
C GLY A 86 -4.29 8.94 -9.21
N THR A 87 -3.19 9.55 -8.77
CA THR A 87 -2.04 8.82 -8.22
C THR A 87 -2.39 8.10 -6.91
N LEU A 88 -3.18 8.71 -6.03
CA LEU A 88 -3.71 8.04 -4.83
C LEU A 88 -4.64 6.87 -5.17
N ALA A 89 -5.51 7.02 -6.17
CA ALA A 89 -6.38 5.94 -6.64
C ALA A 89 -5.55 4.77 -7.21
N LEU A 90 -4.49 5.06 -7.96
CA LEU A 90 -3.57 4.06 -8.50
C LEU A 90 -2.81 3.32 -7.39
N ALA A 91 -2.37 4.06 -6.37
CA ALA A 91 -1.76 3.49 -5.16
C ALA A 91 -2.73 2.54 -4.44
N GLU A 92 -3.98 2.95 -4.22
CA GLU A 92 -5.01 2.10 -3.60
C GLU A 92 -5.30 0.84 -4.44
N LEU A 93 -5.42 0.98 -5.76
CA LEU A 93 -5.62 -0.15 -6.67
C LEU A 93 -4.47 -1.14 -6.61
N SER A 94 -3.22 -0.66 -6.62
CA SER A 94 -2.04 -1.52 -6.57
C SER A 94 -1.95 -2.29 -5.25
N TYR A 95 -2.28 -1.65 -4.14
CA TYR A 95 -2.39 -2.30 -2.83
C TYR A 95 -3.46 -3.38 -2.82
N GLN A 96 -4.67 -3.05 -3.28
CA GLN A 96 -5.76 -4.01 -3.31
C GLN A 96 -5.46 -5.19 -4.23
N CYS A 97 -4.82 -4.95 -5.37
CA CYS A 97 -4.40 -6.00 -6.29
C CYS A 97 -3.42 -6.97 -5.64
N VAL A 98 -2.37 -6.46 -4.99
CA VAL A 98 -1.37 -7.28 -4.30
C VAL A 98 -2.01 -8.14 -3.20
N GLU A 99 -2.84 -7.53 -2.35
CA GLU A 99 -3.47 -8.25 -1.24
C GLU A 99 -4.51 -9.27 -1.73
N GLN A 100 -5.33 -8.95 -2.74
CA GLN A 100 -6.26 -9.92 -3.34
C GLN A 100 -5.54 -11.10 -3.99
N LEU A 101 -4.41 -10.83 -4.66
CA LEU A 101 -3.63 -11.86 -5.33
C LEU A 101 -2.94 -12.78 -4.30
N ALA A 102 -2.44 -12.21 -3.21
CA ALA A 102 -1.89 -12.95 -2.08
C ALA A 102 -2.95 -13.87 -1.43
N VAL A 103 -4.16 -13.35 -1.19
CA VAL A 103 -5.28 -14.12 -0.64
C VAL A 103 -5.72 -15.24 -1.58
N LYS A 104 -5.89 -14.96 -2.88
CA LYS A 104 -6.32 -15.97 -3.87
C LYS A 104 -5.30 -17.11 -4.03
N LEU A 105 -4.02 -16.81 -3.88
CA LEU A 105 -2.93 -17.77 -4.06
C LEU A 105 -2.43 -18.37 -2.73
N ASN A 106 -3.03 -18.02 -1.59
CA ASN A 106 -2.59 -18.45 -0.25
C ASN A 106 -1.07 -18.23 -0.01
N HIS A 107 -0.53 -17.13 -0.51
CA HIS A 107 0.88 -16.76 -0.38
C HIS A 107 1.02 -15.53 0.54
N GLU A 108 2.19 -15.36 1.15
CA GLU A 108 2.48 -14.13 1.90
C GLU A 108 2.57 -12.93 0.94
N SER A 109 1.86 -11.84 1.25
CA SER A 109 1.84 -10.64 0.39
C SER A 109 3.22 -10.00 0.22
N ASN A 110 4.13 -10.21 1.17
CA ASN A 110 5.49 -9.67 1.19
C ASN A 110 6.30 -10.03 -0.07
N TYR A 111 6.09 -11.22 -0.66
CA TYR A 111 6.79 -11.62 -1.89
C TYR A 111 6.35 -10.79 -3.09
N TYR A 112 5.06 -10.45 -3.19
CA TYR A 112 4.53 -9.62 -4.26
C TYR A 112 4.96 -8.16 -4.11
N TRP A 113 5.00 -7.65 -2.87
CA TRP A 113 5.55 -6.33 -2.57
C TRP A 113 7.03 -6.23 -2.96
N ALA A 114 7.84 -7.24 -2.64
CA ALA A 114 9.23 -7.31 -3.04
C ALA A 114 9.39 -7.40 -4.57
N ALA A 115 8.54 -8.17 -5.26
CA ALA A 115 8.54 -8.26 -6.71
C ALA A 115 8.18 -6.92 -7.38
N LEU A 116 7.23 -6.16 -6.81
CA LEU A 116 6.85 -4.84 -7.29
C LEU A 116 8.00 -3.84 -7.14
N VAL A 117 8.70 -3.83 -6.00
CA VAL A 117 9.90 -3.01 -5.80
C VAL A 117 11.00 -3.38 -6.79
N LEU A 118 11.26 -4.68 -6.98
CA LEU A 118 12.27 -5.14 -7.94
C LEU A 118 11.92 -4.70 -9.38
N ALA A 119 10.66 -4.85 -9.79
CA ALA A 119 10.18 -4.39 -11.08
C ALA A 119 10.38 -2.87 -11.25
N ALA A 120 10.07 -2.09 -10.22
CA ALA A 120 10.28 -0.65 -10.23
C ALA A 120 11.76 -0.27 -10.37
N VAL A 121 12.67 -0.96 -9.68
CA VAL A 121 14.12 -0.74 -9.80
C VAL A 121 14.62 -1.08 -11.21
N ILE A 122 14.15 -2.19 -11.79
CA ILE A 122 14.50 -2.58 -13.16
C ILE A 122 14.02 -1.51 -14.16
N ILE A 123 12.78 -1.03 -14.01
CA ILE A 123 12.23 0.02 -14.89
C ILE A 123 13.00 1.33 -14.71
N ALA A 124 13.29 1.74 -13.48
CA ALA A 124 14.08 2.93 -13.18
C ALA A 124 15.48 2.89 -13.81
N ASN A 125 16.09 1.70 -13.86
CA ASN A 125 17.39 1.49 -14.48
C ASN A 125 17.32 1.46 -16.02
N ALA A 126 16.23 0.93 -16.58
CA ALA A 126 16.02 0.89 -18.03
C ALA A 126 15.57 2.24 -18.62
N ARG A 127 14.80 3.03 -17.85
CA ARG A 127 14.16 4.27 -18.28
C ARG A 127 14.20 5.30 -17.17
N HIS A 128 15.24 6.12 -17.17
CA HIS A 128 15.43 7.17 -16.16
C HIS A 128 14.31 8.22 -16.14
N ASP A 129 13.65 8.47 -17.28
CA ASP A 129 12.49 9.39 -17.38
C ASP A 129 11.33 8.98 -16.46
N LEU A 130 11.24 7.68 -16.12
CA LEU A 130 10.16 7.14 -15.30
C LEU A 130 10.44 7.21 -13.80
N ILE A 131 11.67 7.52 -13.40
CA ILE A 131 12.09 7.53 -11.98
C ILE A 131 11.20 8.44 -11.15
N PHE A 132 10.91 9.64 -11.66
CA PHE A 132 10.08 10.61 -10.94
C PHE A 132 8.66 10.05 -10.67
N PHE A 133 8.04 9.42 -11.67
CA PHE A 133 6.72 8.82 -11.53
C PHE A 133 6.73 7.64 -10.56
N ILE A 134 7.78 6.81 -10.60
CA ILE A 134 7.96 5.69 -9.67
C ILE A 134 8.05 6.22 -8.23
N ILE A 135 8.86 7.25 -7.99
CA ILE A 135 9.00 7.85 -6.66
C ILE A 135 7.66 8.37 -6.15
N ILE A 136 6.91 9.10 -6.98
CA ILE A 136 5.58 9.62 -6.61
C ILE A 136 4.63 8.47 -6.26
N LEU A 137 4.63 7.38 -7.02
CA LEU A 137 3.78 6.23 -6.75
C LEU A 137 4.10 5.58 -5.39
N PHE A 138 5.37 5.35 -5.09
CA PHE A 138 5.78 4.80 -3.78
C PHE A 138 5.51 5.77 -2.62
N LEU A 139 5.66 7.07 -2.84
CA LEU A 139 5.27 8.08 -1.86
C LEU A 139 3.76 8.02 -1.58
N ALA A 140 2.93 7.96 -2.63
CA ALA A 140 1.48 7.85 -2.52
C ALA A 140 1.07 6.57 -1.76
N MET A 141 1.72 5.43 -2.04
CA MET A 141 1.50 4.19 -1.30
C MET A 141 1.87 4.31 0.18
N SER A 142 2.96 5.00 0.50
CA SER A 142 3.40 5.23 1.88
C SER A 142 2.41 6.13 2.63
N ILE A 143 1.97 7.23 2.00
CA ILE A 143 0.97 8.16 2.54
C ILE A 143 -0.33 7.41 2.86
N ARG A 144 -0.81 6.60 1.92
CA ARG A 144 -1.99 5.74 2.09
C ARG A 144 -1.85 4.81 3.30
N GLY A 145 -0.70 4.14 3.43
CA GLY A 145 -0.41 3.26 4.56
C GLY A 145 -0.43 3.99 5.91
N ILE A 146 0.10 5.22 5.96
CA ILE A 146 0.06 6.07 7.16
C ILE A 146 -1.39 6.45 7.51
N PHE A 147 -2.19 6.90 6.54
CA PHE A 147 -3.59 7.26 6.77
C PHE A 147 -4.44 6.07 7.22
N ALA A 148 -4.26 4.90 6.62
CA ALA A 148 -4.94 3.68 7.04
C ALA A 148 -4.57 3.30 8.49
N GLY A 149 -3.28 3.33 8.82
CA GLY A 149 -2.80 3.05 10.18
C GLY A 149 -3.33 4.04 11.23
N LEU A 150 -3.39 5.34 10.89
CA LEU A 150 -3.97 6.38 11.75
C LEU A 150 -5.48 6.20 11.94
N ALA A 151 -6.22 5.89 10.87
CA ALA A 151 -7.66 5.66 10.93
C ALA A 151 -8.01 4.48 11.84
N GLN A 152 -7.20 3.42 11.83
CA GLN A 152 -7.38 2.29 12.74
C GLN A 152 -6.97 2.59 14.18
N ALA A 153 -5.92 3.39 14.38
CA ALA A 153 -5.51 3.86 15.71
C ALA A 153 -6.58 4.75 16.36
N SER A 154 -7.29 5.55 15.55
CA SER A 154 -8.38 6.44 16.02
C SER A 154 -9.69 5.71 16.34
N LYS A 155 -9.90 4.50 15.81
CA LYS A 155 -11.11 3.68 16.09
C LYS A 155 -10.99 2.87 17.39
N LYS A 156 -9.84 2.94 18.08
CA LYS A 156 -9.55 2.24 19.33
C LYS A 156 -9.60 3.18 20.51
#